data_AF-A0A6A1VWP0-F1
#
_entry.id   AF-A0A6A1VWP0-F1
#
_cell.length_a   1.000
_cell.length_b   1.000
_cell.length_c   1.000
_cell.angle_alpha   90.00
_cell.angle_beta   90.00
_cell.angle_gamma   90.00
#
_symmetry.space_group_name_H-M   'P 1'
#
loop_
_entity.id
_entity.type
_entity.pdbx_description
1 polymer ?
#
loop_
_entity_poly.entity_id
_entity_poly.type
_entity_poly.pdbx_seq_one_letter_code
_entity_poly.pdbx_strand_id
1 'polypeptide(L)'
;MCDNHLILFLFPDPLLVKAARGDPVNRPPAWMMRQAGRYMAVYRKLAERYPSFRERSETTDLIVEISLQPWEAFRPDGVIMFSDILTPLPAFGVPFDIEEVRGPVIHSPIQSEEGLKALHPINLEKLNFVGESLRILRQEVGGHAAVLGFVGAPWTIATYIVEGGCLLKNFGFRSMISVVFTFSSFPLPFIGFLQL
;
A
#
# COMPACT_ATOMS: atom_id res chain seq x y z
N MET A 1 12.90 -3.10 27.74
CA MET A 1 13.37 -3.29 26.37
C MET A 1 13.15 -4.76 26.05
N CYS A 2 11.97 -5.09 25.51
CA CYS A 2 11.68 -6.44 25.02
C CYS A 2 11.99 -6.45 23.53
N ASP A 3 12.82 -7.39 23.10
CA ASP A 3 13.29 -7.48 21.73
C ASP A 3 12.13 -7.75 20.75
N ASN A 4 11.78 -6.75 19.95
CA ASN A 4 10.79 -6.85 18.87
C ASN A 4 11.13 -7.94 17.83
N HIS A 5 12.38 -8.43 17.81
CA HIS A 5 12.83 -9.53 16.95
C HIS A 5 12.29 -10.91 17.36
N LEU A 6 11.89 -11.12 18.62
CA LEU A 6 11.38 -12.42 19.09
C LEU A 6 9.92 -12.68 18.67
N ILE A 7 9.16 -11.64 18.32
CA ILE A 7 7.73 -11.79 17.94
C ILE A 7 7.56 -12.39 16.53
N LEU A 8 8.50 -12.13 15.62
CA LEU A 8 8.45 -12.64 14.25
C LEU A 8 8.54 -14.18 14.17
N PHE A 9 9.11 -14.84 15.18
CA PHE A 9 9.31 -16.30 15.22
C PHE A 9 8.28 -17.07 16.07
N LEU A 10 7.29 -16.39 16.67
CA LEU A 10 6.35 -17.04 17.60
C LEU A 10 5.21 -17.81 16.93
N PHE A 11 4.95 -17.58 15.63
CA PHE A 11 3.80 -18.16 14.96
C PHE A 11 4.22 -19.06 13.81
N PRO A 12 3.57 -20.24 13.64
CA PRO A 12 3.79 -21.06 12.46
C PRO A 12 3.40 -20.29 11.20
N ASP A 13 4.05 -20.61 10.08
CA ASP A 13 3.76 -19.95 8.80
C ASP A 13 2.27 -20.09 8.44
N PRO A 14 1.58 -18.98 8.13
CA PRO A 14 0.18 -19.00 7.72
C PRO A 14 -0.02 -19.82 6.44
N LEU A 15 -1.26 -20.28 6.22
CA LEU A 15 -1.61 -21.12 5.06
C LEU A 15 -1.25 -20.45 3.72
N LEU A 16 -1.52 -19.15 3.59
CA LEU A 16 -1.21 -18.40 2.37
C LEU A 16 0.30 -18.36 2.08
N VAL A 17 1.13 -18.19 3.11
CA VAL A 17 2.60 -18.17 2.96
C VAL A 17 3.12 -19.54 2.54
N LYS A 18 2.62 -20.61 3.14
CA LYS A 18 2.98 -21.99 2.77
C LYS A 18 2.63 -22.28 1.32
N ALA A 19 1.40 -21.95 0.91
CA ALA A 19 0.97 -22.13 -0.47
C ALA A 19 1.82 -21.30 -1.44
N ALA A 20 2.15 -20.04 -1.12
CA ALA A 20 2.98 -19.18 -1.95
C ALA A 20 4.42 -19.72 -2.13
N ARG A 21 4.96 -20.40 -1.12
CA ARG A 21 6.27 -21.08 -1.20
C ARG A 21 6.24 -22.42 -1.92
N GLY A 22 5.06 -22.94 -2.24
CA GLY A 22 4.88 -24.26 -2.85
C GLY A 22 4.90 -25.42 -1.85
N ASP A 23 4.78 -25.14 -0.55
CA ASP A 23 4.67 -26.17 0.48
C ASP A 23 3.34 -26.94 0.35
N PRO A 24 3.27 -28.23 0.74
CA PRO A 24 2.02 -28.98 0.76
C PRO A 24 1.03 -28.36 1.76
N VAL A 25 -0.17 -28.05 1.26
CA VAL A 25 -1.27 -27.45 2.04
C VAL A 25 -2.52 -28.34 2.01
N ASN A 26 -3.31 -28.30 3.08
CA ASN A 26 -4.52 -29.11 3.23
C ASN A 26 -5.72 -28.59 2.41
N ARG A 27 -5.71 -27.30 2.06
CA ARG A 27 -6.69 -26.65 1.18
C ARG A 27 -6.06 -25.42 0.52
N PRO A 28 -6.60 -24.93 -0.60
CA PRO A 28 -6.20 -23.64 -1.17
C PRO A 28 -6.50 -22.49 -0.18
N PRO A 29 -5.58 -21.52 -0.02
CA PRO A 29 -5.85 -20.31 0.73
C PRO A 29 -6.80 -19.38 -0.04
N ALA A 30 -7.62 -18.61 0.66
CA ALA A 30 -8.59 -17.69 0.09
C ALA A 30 -8.55 -16.31 0.76
N TRP A 31 -8.49 -15.27 -0.07
CA TRP A 31 -8.65 -13.87 0.30
C TRP A 31 -9.15 -13.09 -0.93
N MET A 32 -9.58 -11.84 -0.77
CA MET A 32 -10.12 -11.04 -1.87
C MET A 32 -9.42 -9.69 -1.99
N MET A 33 -9.10 -9.28 -3.21
CA MET A 33 -8.71 -7.91 -3.48
C MET A 33 -9.86 -6.96 -3.14
N ARG A 34 -9.54 -5.78 -2.59
CA ARG A 34 -10.53 -4.80 -2.09
C ARG A 34 -11.46 -5.38 -1.01
N GLN A 35 -10.96 -6.30 -0.20
CA GLN A 35 -11.71 -6.88 0.93
C GLN A 35 -12.19 -5.83 1.95
N ALA A 36 -11.44 -4.76 2.19
CA ALA A 36 -11.91 -3.66 3.01
C ALA A 36 -12.45 -2.55 2.11
N GLY A 37 -13.76 -2.32 2.11
CA GLY A 37 -14.33 -1.35 1.19
C GLY A 37 -15.83 -1.12 1.29
N ARG A 38 -16.35 -0.34 0.34
CA ARG A 38 -17.71 0.23 0.33
C ARG A 38 -18.84 -0.80 0.40
N TYR A 39 -18.58 -2.07 0.14
CA TYR A 39 -19.60 -3.13 0.29
C TYR A 39 -19.94 -3.39 1.77
N MET A 40 -19.01 -3.15 2.70
CA MET A 40 -19.22 -3.36 4.13
C MET A 40 -19.91 -2.15 4.77
N ALA A 41 -20.97 -2.40 5.54
CA ALA A 41 -21.68 -1.34 6.27
C ALA A 41 -20.79 -0.65 7.32
N VAL A 42 -19.92 -1.41 7.98
CA VAL A 42 -18.95 -0.90 8.96
C VAL A 42 -17.95 0.08 8.33
N TYR A 43 -17.44 -0.24 7.13
CA TYR A 43 -16.58 0.66 6.36
C TYR A 43 -17.31 1.96 5.99
N ARG A 44 -18.56 1.87 5.50
CA ARG A 44 -19.34 3.06 5.12
C ARG A 44 -19.55 4.01 6.31
N LYS A 45 -19.93 3.49 7.48
CA LYS A 45 -20.07 4.28 8.71
C LYS A 45 -18.75 4.92 9.16
N LEU A 46 -17.63 4.22 8.98
CA LEU A 46 -16.30 4.78 9.27
C LEU A 46 -15.96 5.90 8.28
N ALA A 47 -16.22 5.70 6.98
CA ALA A 47 -15.98 6.70 5.95
C ALA A 47 -16.87 7.95 6.11
N GLU A 48 -18.06 7.84 6.70
CA GLU A 48 -18.89 9.00 7.06
C GLU A 48 -18.27 9.84 8.19
N ARG A 49 -17.59 9.19 9.14
CA ARG A 49 -16.87 9.88 10.24
C ARG A 49 -15.55 10.49 9.79
N TYR A 50 -14.85 9.79 8.89
CA TYR A 50 -13.55 10.18 8.33
C TYR A 50 -13.66 10.27 6.80
N PRO A 51 -14.20 11.38 6.26
CA PRO A 51 -14.50 11.51 4.83
C PRO A 51 -13.24 11.43 3.97
N SER A 52 -12.13 12.00 4.46
CA SER A 52 -10.85 11.98 3.76
C SER A 52 -10.34 10.54 3.58
N PHE A 53 -10.19 10.11 2.33
CA PHE A 53 -9.56 8.82 2.04
C PHE A 53 -8.11 8.82 2.52
N ARG A 54 -7.41 9.94 2.30
CA ARG A 54 -6.01 10.09 2.67
C ARG A 54 -5.79 9.96 4.16
N GLU A 55 -6.66 10.58 4.97
CA GLU A 55 -6.66 10.41 6.43
C GLU A 55 -6.80 8.94 6.82
N ARG A 56 -7.75 8.22 6.21
CA ARG A 56 -7.97 6.79 6.47
C ARG A 56 -6.82 5.89 6.02
N SER A 57 -6.06 6.27 4.99
CA SER A 57 -4.93 5.49 4.46
C SER A 57 -3.56 5.91 5.02
N GLU A 58 -3.50 6.98 5.82
CA GLU A 58 -2.24 7.50 6.42
C GLU A 58 -2.28 7.53 7.96
N THR A 59 -3.45 7.31 8.57
CA THR A 59 -3.59 7.22 10.04
C THR A 59 -3.56 5.77 10.50
N THR A 60 -2.55 5.39 11.29
CA THR A 60 -2.32 4.02 11.75
C THR A 60 -3.57 3.35 12.34
N ASP A 61 -4.27 4.00 13.27
CA ASP A 61 -5.45 3.41 13.91
C ASP A 61 -6.58 3.12 12.91
N LEU A 62 -6.78 4.02 11.93
CA LEU A 62 -7.78 3.85 10.89
C LEU A 62 -7.38 2.76 9.90
N ILE A 63 -6.10 2.69 9.53
CA ILE A 63 -5.58 1.63 8.67
C ILE A 63 -5.82 0.27 9.31
N VAL A 64 -5.48 0.12 10.60
CA VAL A 64 -5.66 -1.12 11.34
C VAL A 64 -7.14 -1.48 11.45
N GLU A 65 -7.99 -0.54 11.91
CA GLU A 65 -9.45 -0.77 12.05
C GLU A 65 -10.06 -1.22 10.72
N ILE A 66 -9.77 -0.51 9.62
CA ILE A 66 -10.32 -0.83 8.30
C ILE A 66 -9.82 -2.18 7.80
N SER A 67 -8.53 -2.48 7.96
CA SER A 67 -7.91 -3.72 7.47
C SER A 67 -8.45 -4.95 8.21
N LEU A 68 -8.84 -4.81 9.48
CA LEU A 68 -9.37 -5.90 10.30
C LEU A 68 -10.86 -6.17 10.10
N GLN A 69 -11.63 -5.24 9.51
CA GLN A 69 -13.08 -5.47 9.26
C GLN A 69 -13.37 -6.78 8.51
N PRO A 70 -12.69 -7.11 7.39
CA PRO A 70 -12.93 -8.36 6.67
C PRO A 70 -12.37 -9.57 7.43
N TRP A 71 -11.31 -9.36 8.22
CA TRP A 71 -10.73 -10.37 9.09
C TRP A 71 -11.74 -10.83 10.14
N GLU A 72 -12.40 -9.90 10.82
CA GLU A 72 -13.43 -10.19 11.81
C GLU A 72 -14.65 -10.87 11.22
N ALA A 73 -15.07 -10.44 10.02
CA ALA A 73 -16.28 -10.94 9.37
C ALA A 73 -16.12 -12.32 8.73
N PHE A 74 -14.97 -12.59 8.09
CA PHE A 74 -14.83 -13.75 7.19
C PHE A 74 -13.63 -14.64 7.49
N ARG A 75 -12.68 -14.19 8.32
CA ARG A 75 -11.42 -14.91 8.63
C ARG A 75 -10.69 -15.44 7.37
N PRO A 76 -10.39 -14.58 6.36
CA PRO A 76 -9.63 -14.98 5.18
C PRO A 76 -8.20 -15.41 5.55
N ASP A 77 -7.54 -16.16 4.67
CA ASP A 77 -6.15 -16.62 4.87
C ASP A 77 -5.10 -15.53 4.64
N GLY A 78 -5.53 -14.38 4.10
CA GLY A 78 -4.73 -13.18 3.88
C GLY A 78 -5.47 -11.93 4.30
N VAL A 79 -4.78 -11.03 4.99
CA VAL A 79 -5.25 -9.71 5.40
C VAL A 79 -4.36 -8.66 4.78
N ILE A 80 -4.88 -7.96 3.78
CA ILE A 80 -4.15 -6.87 3.10
C ILE A 80 -4.33 -5.56 3.86
N MET A 81 -3.22 -4.85 4.08
CA MET A 81 -3.23 -3.52 4.70
C MET A 81 -4.04 -2.55 3.84
N PHE A 82 -4.86 -1.72 4.48
CA PHE A 82 -5.55 -0.62 3.83
C PHE A 82 -4.57 0.53 3.58
N SER A 83 -4.27 0.81 2.31
CA SER A 83 -3.38 1.91 1.89
C SER A 83 -3.77 2.35 0.48
N ASP A 84 -3.07 3.33 -0.08
CA ASP A 84 -3.06 3.63 -1.51
C ASP A 84 -1.71 3.25 -2.15
N ILE A 85 -1.68 3.04 -3.47
CA ILE A 85 -0.42 2.84 -4.19
C ILE A 85 0.39 4.13 -4.29
N LEU A 86 -0.25 5.29 -4.21
CA LEU A 86 0.35 6.62 -4.31
C LEU A 86 0.81 7.18 -2.96
N THR A 87 0.57 6.46 -1.87
CA THR A 87 1.03 6.81 -0.52
C THR A 87 2.53 7.20 -0.45
N PRO A 88 3.45 6.59 -1.22
CA PRO A 88 4.85 7.01 -1.23
C PRO A 88 5.14 8.34 -1.95
N LEU A 89 4.23 8.88 -2.79
CA LEU A 89 4.50 10.06 -3.61
C LEU A 89 4.95 11.30 -2.81
N PRO A 90 4.32 11.67 -1.67
CA PRO A 90 4.78 12.79 -0.85
C PRO A 90 6.17 12.56 -0.22
N ALA A 91 6.62 11.30 -0.14
CA ALA A 91 7.97 10.94 0.30
C ALA A 91 9.02 11.10 -0.82
N PHE A 92 8.60 11.22 -2.09
CA PHE A 92 9.43 11.60 -3.24
C PHE A 92 9.38 13.10 -3.57
N GLY A 93 8.51 13.85 -2.89
CA GLY A 93 8.32 15.28 -3.14
C GLY A 93 7.18 15.60 -4.12
N VAL A 94 6.34 14.61 -4.44
CA VAL A 94 5.17 14.79 -5.30
C VAL A 94 3.92 14.81 -4.42
N PRO A 95 3.37 15.99 -4.07
CA PRO A 95 2.10 16.06 -3.37
C PRO A 95 0.97 15.61 -4.30
N PHE A 96 -0.01 14.93 -3.72
CA PHE A 96 -1.24 14.54 -4.41
C PHE A 96 -2.42 14.67 -3.46
N ASP A 97 -3.60 14.91 -4.02
CA ASP A 97 -4.87 14.91 -3.32
C ASP A 97 -5.76 13.80 -3.88
N ILE A 98 -6.79 13.42 -3.13
CA ILE A 98 -7.80 12.47 -3.58
C ILE A 98 -9.15 13.19 -3.61
N GLU A 99 -9.66 13.43 -4.81
CA GLU A 99 -11.00 13.96 -5.03
C GLU A 99 -12.02 12.82 -5.11
N GLU A 100 -13.21 12.97 -4.51
CA GLU A 100 -14.22 11.90 -4.42
C GLU A 100 -14.65 11.33 -5.78
N VAL A 101 -14.69 12.17 -6.82
CA VAL A 101 -15.18 11.80 -8.15
C VAL A 101 -14.04 11.51 -9.12
N ARG A 102 -12.95 12.30 -9.08
CA ARG A 102 -11.83 12.17 -10.02
C ARG A 102 -10.76 11.18 -9.57
N GLY A 103 -10.73 10.83 -8.28
CA GLY A 103 -9.67 10.03 -7.69
C GLY A 103 -8.41 10.85 -7.42
N PRO A 104 -7.21 10.27 -7.52
CA PRO A 104 -5.99 10.97 -7.21
C PRO A 104 -5.70 12.08 -8.24
N VAL A 105 -5.29 13.24 -7.75
CA VAL A 105 -4.94 14.42 -8.54
C VAL A 105 -3.56 14.90 -8.10
N ILE A 106 -2.66 15.07 -9.06
CA ILE A 106 -1.33 15.63 -8.86
C ILE A 106 -1.32 17.00 -9.55
N HIS A 107 -1.26 18.06 -8.75
CA HIS A 107 -1.39 19.45 -9.23
C HIS A 107 -0.24 19.90 -10.11
N SER A 108 0.94 19.27 -9.99
CA SER A 108 2.13 19.62 -10.75
C SER A 108 2.72 18.36 -11.41
N PRO A 109 2.14 17.91 -12.54
CA PRO A 109 2.62 16.72 -13.24
C PRO A 109 4.03 16.94 -13.82
N ILE A 110 4.87 15.90 -13.78
CA ILE A 110 6.24 15.99 -14.28
C ILE A 110 6.27 15.68 -15.77
N GLN A 111 6.50 16.71 -16.59
CA GLN A 111 6.51 16.59 -18.05
C GLN A 111 7.89 16.85 -18.68
N SER A 112 8.85 17.38 -17.92
CA SER A 112 10.21 17.70 -18.39
C SER A 112 11.30 17.05 -17.54
N GLU A 113 12.53 17.02 -18.08
CA GLU A 113 13.70 16.51 -17.37
C GLU A 113 14.07 17.38 -16.15
N GLU A 114 13.79 18.67 -16.19
CA GLU A 114 13.96 19.58 -15.04
C GLU A 114 12.99 19.23 -13.91
N GLY A 115 11.76 18.86 -14.24
CA GLY A 115 10.78 18.40 -13.24
C GLY A 115 11.22 17.11 -12.55
N LEU A 116 11.94 16.22 -13.23
CA LEU A 116 12.54 15.03 -12.62
C LEU A 116 13.60 15.37 -11.57
N LYS A 117 14.39 16.43 -11.81
CA LYS A 117 15.41 16.89 -10.85
C LYS A 117 14.80 17.45 -9.57
N ALA A 118 13.51 17.76 -9.55
CA ALA A 118 12.79 18.17 -8.35
C ALA A 118 12.41 16.99 -7.44
N LEU A 119 12.47 15.75 -7.94
CA LEU A 119 12.27 14.56 -7.12
C LEU A 119 13.45 14.40 -6.16
N HIS A 120 13.16 14.08 -4.90
CA HIS A 120 14.18 13.84 -3.89
C HIS A 120 14.23 12.36 -3.49
N PRO A 121 15.34 11.90 -2.88
CA PRO A 121 15.40 10.58 -2.27
C PRO A 121 14.26 10.35 -1.29
N ILE A 122 13.77 9.11 -1.24
CA ILE A 122 12.62 8.75 -0.41
C ILE A 122 12.87 9.11 1.06
N ASN A 123 12.00 9.96 1.62
CA ASN A 123 12.00 10.21 3.06
C ASN A 123 11.18 9.13 3.77
N LEU A 124 11.86 8.11 4.31
CA LEU A 124 11.23 6.98 4.99
C LEU A 124 10.48 7.37 6.26
N GLU A 125 10.84 8.48 6.92
CA GLU A 125 10.15 8.94 8.14
C GLU A 125 8.68 9.26 7.86
N LYS A 126 8.36 9.72 6.64
CA LYS A 126 6.98 9.97 6.20
C LYS A 126 6.17 8.69 6.02
N LEU A 127 6.80 7.51 6.04
CA LEU A 127 6.16 6.20 5.85
C LEU A 127 6.19 5.34 7.11
N ASN A 128 6.57 5.91 8.27
CA ASN A 128 6.63 5.18 9.53
C ASN A 128 5.29 4.52 9.91
N PHE A 129 4.17 5.15 9.57
CA PHE A 129 2.84 4.60 9.82
C PHE A 129 2.59 3.28 9.10
N VAL A 130 3.23 3.02 7.95
CA VAL A 130 3.10 1.76 7.20
C VAL A 130 3.70 0.61 8.00
N GLY A 131 4.93 0.79 8.48
CA GLY A 131 5.63 -0.22 9.29
C GLY A 131 4.88 -0.50 10.60
N GLU A 132 4.40 0.54 11.26
CA GLU A 132 3.63 0.41 12.50
C GLU A 132 2.30 -0.31 12.27
N SER A 133 1.58 0.03 11.20
CA SER A 133 0.31 -0.63 10.84
C SER A 133 0.51 -2.11 10.56
N LEU A 134 1.54 -2.49 9.79
CA LEU A 134 1.88 -3.88 9.52
C LEU A 134 2.24 -4.65 10.80
N ARG A 135 2.95 -4.01 11.73
CA ARG A 135 3.31 -4.59 13.03
C ARG A 135 2.07 -4.89 13.87
N ILE A 136 1.15 -3.93 13.98
CA ILE A 136 -0.11 -4.11 14.73
C ILE A 136 -0.98 -5.18 14.07
N LEU A 137 -1.16 -5.11 12.74
CA LEU A 137 -1.92 -6.13 12.00
C LEU A 137 -1.36 -7.54 12.20
N ARG A 138 -0.03 -7.69 12.22
CA ARG A 138 0.60 -8.98 12.49
C ARG A 138 0.32 -9.50 13.90
N GLN A 139 0.23 -8.62 14.89
CA GLN A 139 -0.12 -8.99 16.26
C GLN A 139 -1.60 -9.41 16.36
N GLU A 140 -2.51 -8.67 15.73
CA GLU A 140 -3.96 -8.92 15.76
C GLU A 140 -4.37 -10.19 15.00
N VAL A 141 -3.73 -10.45 13.86
CA VAL A 141 -4.01 -11.63 13.03
C VAL A 141 -3.26 -12.87 13.54
N GLY A 142 -2.10 -12.67 14.18
CA GLY A 142 -1.23 -13.75 14.68
C GLY A 142 -0.79 -14.72 13.59
N GLY A 143 -0.79 -16.01 13.91
CA GLY A 143 -0.45 -17.09 12.97
C GLY A 143 -1.60 -17.56 12.08
N HIS A 144 -2.78 -16.94 12.16
CA HIS A 144 -3.98 -17.46 11.51
C HIS A 144 -4.13 -17.03 10.05
N ALA A 145 -3.60 -15.87 9.68
CA ALA A 145 -3.57 -15.40 8.29
C ALA A 145 -2.26 -14.65 7.99
N ALA A 146 -1.93 -14.55 6.71
CA ALA A 146 -0.80 -13.73 6.26
C ALA A 146 -1.19 -12.26 6.26
N VAL A 147 -0.27 -11.38 6.68
CA VAL A 147 -0.46 -9.93 6.54
C VAL A 147 0.22 -9.50 5.24
N LEU A 148 -0.56 -8.92 4.33
CA LEU A 148 -0.10 -8.54 3.00
C LEU A 148 0.14 -7.03 2.95
N GLY A 149 1.38 -6.64 2.69
CA GLY A 149 1.72 -5.29 2.24
C GLY A 149 1.55 -5.17 0.73
N PHE A 150 1.42 -3.96 0.20
CA PHE A 150 1.49 -3.72 -1.24
C PHE A 150 2.16 -2.38 -1.58
N VAL A 151 2.63 -2.27 -2.83
CA VAL A 151 3.30 -1.09 -3.38
C VAL A 151 2.98 -1.01 -4.86
N GLY A 152 2.85 0.21 -5.40
CA GLY A 152 2.68 0.39 -6.83
C GLY A 152 3.96 0.05 -7.60
N ALA A 153 3.80 -0.57 -8.78
CA ALA A 153 4.91 -0.79 -9.68
C ALA A 153 5.50 0.56 -10.17
N PRO A 154 6.82 0.68 -10.35
CA PRO A 154 7.46 1.92 -10.80
C PRO A 154 6.82 2.55 -12.04
N TRP A 155 6.46 1.72 -13.03
CA TRP A 155 5.75 2.17 -14.22
C TRP A 155 4.39 2.78 -13.90
N THR A 156 3.58 2.11 -13.09
CA THR A 156 2.26 2.61 -12.68
C THR A 156 2.39 3.95 -11.95
N ILE A 157 3.31 4.05 -11.00
CA ILE A 157 3.56 5.30 -10.27
C ILE A 157 4.00 6.42 -11.23
N ALA A 158 4.90 6.11 -12.16
CA ALA A 158 5.34 7.06 -13.19
C ALA A 158 4.18 7.59 -14.03
N THR A 159 3.22 6.73 -14.41
CA THR A 159 2.05 7.18 -15.18
C THR A 159 1.20 8.19 -14.42
N TYR A 160 0.99 8.02 -13.12
CA TYR A 160 0.28 9.01 -12.30
C TYR A 160 1.02 10.34 -12.24
N ILE A 161 2.34 10.29 -12.01
CA ILE A 161 3.19 11.48 -11.92
C ILE A 161 3.18 12.30 -13.22
N VAL A 162 3.19 11.64 -14.38
CA VAL A 162 3.24 12.31 -15.69
C VAL A 162 1.86 12.80 -16.11
N GLU A 163 0.81 12.02 -15.91
CA GLU A 163 -0.55 12.37 -16.35
C GLU A 163 -1.26 13.35 -15.41
N GLY A 164 -0.87 13.41 -14.14
CA GLY A 164 -1.49 14.30 -13.17
C GLY A 164 -2.81 13.77 -12.57
N GLY A 165 -3.24 12.57 -12.96
CA GLY A 165 -4.50 11.99 -12.53
C GLY A 165 -4.85 10.67 -13.23
N CYS A 166 -6.14 10.33 -13.27
CA CYS A 166 -6.61 9.08 -13.86
C CYS A 166 -6.37 9.02 -15.39
N LEU A 167 -5.97 7.84 -15.88
CA LEU A 167 -5.45 7.48 -17.21
C LEU A 167 -6.40 7.79 -18.40
N LEU A 168 -6.66 9.06 -18.71
CA LEU A 168 -7.56 9.44 -19.81
C LEU A 168 -7.04 10.53 -20.77
N LYS A 169 -5.78 10.95 -20.70
CA LYS A 169 -5.23 11.95 -21.66
C LYS A 169 -3.89 11.54 -22.30
N ASN A 170 -3.57 12.22 -23.40
CA ASN A 170 -2.63 11.81 -24.44
C ASN A 170 -1.17 11.68 -23.99
N PHE A 171 -0.52 10.63 -24.49
CA PHE A 171 0.76 10.07 -24.06
C PHE A 171 2.01 10.86 -24.47
N GLY A 172 2.84 11.23 -23.47
CA GLY A 172 4.23 11.66 -23.65
C GLY A 172 5.22 10.53 -23.31
N PHE A 173 5.50 9.62 -24.25
CA PHE A 173 6.30 8.40 -24.01
C PHE A 173 7.72 8.66 -23.46
N ARG A 174 8.34 9.79 -23.80
CA ARG A 174 9.73 10.11 -23.46
C ARG A 174 9.93 10.48 -21.99
N SER A 175 8.97 11.18 -21.39
CA SER A 175 9.03 11.59 -19.98
C SER A 175 8.82 10.40 -19.05
N MET A 176 7.96 9.43 -19.41
CA MET A 176 7.73 8.20 -18.62
C MET A 176 8.99 7.36 -18.45
N ILE A 177 9.75 7.14 -19.54
CA ILE A 177 10.96 6.30 -19.48
C ILE A 177 11.96 6.87 -18.47
N SER A 178 12.17 8.18 -18.48
CA SER A 178 13.11 8.84 -17.57
C SER A 178 12.63 8.80 -16.10
N VAL A 179 11.33 8.94 -15.85
CA VAL A 179 10.73 8.73 -14.51
C VAL A 179 10.99 7.29 -14.04
N VAL A 180 10.70 6.30 -14.87
CA VAL A 180 10.84 4.87 -14.51
C VAL A 180 12.30 4.51 -14.17
N PHE A 181 13.25 4.99 -14.97
CA PHE A 181 14.68 4.78 -14.69
C PHE A 181 15.12 5.43 -13.38
N THR A 182 14.55 6.60 -13.05
CA THR A 182 14.79 7.28 -11.77
C THR A 182 14.27 6.43 -10.61
N PHE A 183 13.03 5.88 -10.71
CA PHE A 183 12.47 4.98 -9.70
C PHE A 183 13.23 3.65 -9.56
N SER A 184 13.72 3.06 -10.66
CA SER A 184 14.50 1.81 -10.61
C SER A 184 15.94 1.99 -10.10
N SER A 185 16.44 3.22 -10.07
CA SER A 185 17.79 3.55 -9.58
C SER A 185 17.83 3.80 -8.07
N PHE A 186 16.67 3.93 -7.40
CA PHE A 186 16.64 3.96 -5.95
C PHE A 186 16.90 2.56 -5.38
N PRO A 187 17.68 2.45 -4.28
CA PRO A 187 17.91 1.17 -3.65
C PRO A 187 16.56 0.51 -3.35
N LEU A 188 16.52 -0.81 -3.54
CA LEU A 188 15.35 -1.68 -3.51
C LEU A 188 15.00 -2.27 -2.12
N PRO A 189 15.34 -1.72 -0.94
CA PRO A 189 15.11 -2.45 0.31
C PRO A 189 13.61 -2.60 0.64
N PHE A 190 12.71 -1.96 -0.11
CA PHE A 190 11.26 -2.11 0.05
C PHE A 190 10.65 -3.29 -0.72
N ILE A 191 11.27 -3.73 -1.83
CA ILE A 191 10.68 -4.80 -2.67
C ILE A 191 10.82 -6.19 -2.02
N GLY A 192 11.81 -6.37 -1.13
CA GLY A 192 12.02 -7.63 -0.41
C GLY A 192 10.97 -7.95 0.66
N PHE A 193 10.08 -7.01 1.00
CA PHE A 193 9.08 -7.20 2.06
C PHE A 193 7.69 -7.60 1.55
N LEU A 194 7.53 -7.79 0.24
CA LEU A 194 6.24 -7.71 -0.41
C LEU A 194 5.92 -8.82 -1.43
N GLN A 195 6.80 -9.80 -1.54
CA GLN A 195 6.59 -11.00 -2.35
C GLN A 195 6.55 -12.24 -1.45
N LEU A 196 5.56 -12.33 -0.57
CA LEU A 196 5.04 -13.59 -0.02
C LEU A 196 3.55 -13.45 0.29
#